data_AF-A0AB73U5M3-F1
#
_entry.id   AF-A0AB73U5M3-F1
#
_cell.length_a   1.000
_cell.length_b   1.000
_cell.length_c   1.000
_cell.angle_alpha   90.00
_cell.angle_beta   90.00
_cell.angle_gamma   90.00
#
_symmetry.space_group_name_H-M   'P 1'
#
loop_
_entity.id
_entity.type
_entity.pdbx_description
1 polymer ?
#
loop_
_entity_poly.entity_id
_entity_poly.type
_entity_poly.pdbx_seq_one_letter_code
_entity_poly.pdbx_strand_id
1 'polypeptide(L)'
;MAGETDAEKKAINDYRAGRGQKVTLHSADPGTNGANLIATTPASFNTTWGASAMGSGGDTGKAVAAGSAGALVVPASTTATHQGRWNGSTFLGGAPLDASITTNSNPVSVDVTPKLKYGN
;
A
#
# COMPACT_ATOMS: atom_id res chain seq x y z
N MET A 1 -20.53 1.64 21.56
CA MET A 1 -20.32 0.42 20.75
C MET A 1 -19.11 -0.30 21.29
N ALA A 2 -19.16 -1.61 21.50
CA ALA A 2 -17.97 -2.38 21.90
C ALA A 2 -16.98 -2.38 20.73
N GLY A 3 -15.73 -2.01 20.96
CA GLY A 3 -14.69 -2.00 19.94
C GLY A 3 -14.10 -3.39 19.71
N GLU A 4 -13.53 -3.60 18.52
CA GLU A 4 -12.73 -4.80 18.23
C GLU A 4 -11.46 -4.79 19.08
N THR A 5 -11.08 -5.97 19.59
CA THR A 5 -9.82 -6.12 20.34
C THR A 5 -8.62 -5.97 19.41
N ASP A 6 -7.46 -5.59 19.97
CA ASP A 6 -6.20 -5.53 19.21
C ASP A 6 -5.84 -6.87 18.57
N ALA A 7 -6.19 -8.00 19.20
CA ALA A 7 -5.97 -9.32 18.63
C ALA A 7 -6.79 -9.54 17.35
N GLU A 8 -8.06 -9.15 17.37
CA GLU A 8 -8.96 -9.27 16.22
C GLU A 8 -8.51 -8.38 15.06
N LYS A 9 -8.15 -7.12 15.36
CA LYS A 9 -7.64 -6.17 14.37
C LYS A 9 -6.40 -6.72 13.65
N LYS A 10 -5.48 -7.33 14.39
CA LYS A 10 -4.27 -7.96 13.81
C LYS A 10 -4.65 -9.17 12.95
N ALA A 11 -5.52 -10.06 13.42
CA ALA A 11 -5.94 -11.25 12.68
C ALA A 11 -6.59 -10.88 11.33
N ILE A 12 -7.47 -9.88 11.31
CA ILE A 12 -8.09 -9.39 10.08
C ILE A 12 -7.05 -8.78 9.14
N ASN A 13 -6.11 -8.00 9.68
CA ASN A 13 -5.08 -7.39 8.86
C ASN A 13 -4.11 -8.43 8.26
N ASP A 14 -3.73 -9.46 9.03
CA ASP A 14 -2.91 -10.58 8.56
C ASP A 14 -3.63 -11.40 7.48
N TYR A 15 -4.94 -11.67 7.67
CA TYR A 15 -5.75 -12.30 6.62
C TYR A 15 -5.76 -11.46 5.33
N ARG A 16 -5.96 -10.15 5.46
CA ARG A 16 -5.91 -9.22 4.32
C ARG A 16 -4.53 -9.25 3.66
N ALA A 17 -3.45 -9.23 4.43
CA ALA A 17 -2.08 -9.29 3.93
C ALA A 17 -1.81 -10.57 3.12
N GLY A 18 -2.27 -11.72 3.64
CA GLY A 18 -2.16 -13.01 2.94
C GLY A 18 -2.90 -13.10 1.60
N ARG A 19 -3.90 -12.23 1.36
CA ARG A 19 -4.68 -12.25 0.12
C ARG A 19 -4.04 -11.55 -1.07
N GLY A 20 -3.12 -10.60 -0.88
CA GLY A 20 -2.62 -9.80 -2.00
C GLY A 20 -1.21 -9.27 -1.77
N GLN A 21 -0.32 -9.63 -2.69
CA GLN A 21 1.12 -9.37 -2.60
C GLN A 21 1.63 -8.43 -3.71
N LYS A 22 0.88 -8.28 -4.81
CA LYS A 22 1.29 -7.39 -5.90
C LYS A 22 0.94 -5.95 -5.55
N VAL A 23 1.93 -5.07 -5.65
CA VAL A 23 1.85 -3.65 -5.31
C VAL A 23 2.08 -2.78 -6.53
N THR A 24 1.28 -1.74 -6.69
CA THR A 24 1.35 -0.75 -7.77
C THR A 24 1.31 0.68 -7.21
N LEU A 25 1.76 1.67 -7.98
CA LEU A 25 1.64 3.09 -7.62
C LEU A 25 0.52 3.78 -8.39
N HIS A 26 -0.11 4.75 -7.73
CA HIS A 26 -1.24 5.49 -8.26
C HIS A 26 -1.08 6.99 -7.99
N SER A 27 -1.52 7.82 -8.95
CA SER A 27 -1.39 9.27 -8.88
C SER A 27 -2.46 9.94 -8.02
N ALA A 28 -3.56 9.25 -7.77
CA ALA A 28 -4.64 9.64 -6.86
C ALA A 28 -5.28 8.38 -6.24
N ASP A 29 -6.35 8.56 -5.46
CA ASP A 29 -7.05 7.45 -4.82
C ASP A 29 -7.47 6.40 -5.88
N PRO A 30 -7.07 5.12 -5.74
CA PRO A 30 -7.46 4.06 -6.67
C PRO A 30 -8.92 3.61 -6.56
N GLY A 31 -9.65 4.07 -5.54
CA GLY A 31 -11.04 3.70 -5.29
C GLY A 31 -11.21 2.19 -5.07
N THR A 32 -12.23 1.61 -5.68
CA THR A 32 -12.56 0.17 -5.58
C THR A 32 -12.15 -0.64 -6.80
N ASN A 33 -11.57 0.00 -7.82
CA ASN A 33 -11.29 -0.60 -9.12
C ASN A 33 -9.83 -0.46 -9.58
N GLY A 34 -8.97 0.20 -8.79
CA GLY A 34 -7.57 0.40 -9.16
C GLY A 34 -7.34 1.55 -10.14
N ALA A 35 -8.22 2.56 -10.14
CA ALA A 35 -8.09 3.76 -10.96
C ALA A 35 -6.77 4.52 -10.71
N ASN A 36 -6.42 5.47 -11.59
CA ASN A 36 -5.24 6.33 -11.42
C ASN A 36 -3.90 5.59 -11.37
N LEU A 37 -3.84 4.36 -11.93
CA LEU A 37 -2.62 3.57 -12.00
C LEU A 37 -1.54 4.32 -12.78
N ILE A 38 -0.35 4.43 -12.20
CA ILE A 38 0.82 4.96 -12.89
C ILE A 38 1.40 3.85 -13.76
N ALA A 39 1.16 3.93 -15.07
CA ALA A 39 1.74 3.03 -16.05
C ALA A 39 3.24 3.30 -16.18
N THR A 40 4.07 2.31 -15.84
CA THR A 40 5.53 2.42 -15.78
C THR A 40 6.17 1.04 -15.87
N THR A 41 7.49 0.95 -15.99
CA THR A 41 8.23 -0.31 -16.01
C THR A 41 9.37 -0.26 -15.00
N PRO A 42 9.40 -1.13 -13.96
CA PRO A 42 8.37 -2.13 -13.64
C PRO A 42 7.06 -1.50 -13.14
N ALA A 43 5.92 -2.00 -13.61
CA ALA A 43 4.58 -1.49 -13.25
C ALA A 43 4.14 -1.91 -11.84
N SER A 44 4.75 -2.97 -11.32
CA SER A 44 4.44 -3.55 -10.02
C SER A 44 5.62 -4.35 -9.50
N PHE A 45 5.64 -4.57 -8.19
CA PHE A 45 6.49 -5.59 -7.56
C PHE A 45 5.64 -6.45 -6.62
N ASN A 46 6.18 -7.60 -6.21
CA ASN A 46 5.58 -8.42 -5.17
C ASN A 46 6.24 -8.12 -3.83
N THR A 47 5.43 -7.86 -2.82
CA THR A 47 5.87 -7.68 -1.44
C THR A 47 5.61 -8.93 -0.61
N THR A 48 6.44 -9.15 0.41
CA THR A 48 6.15 -10.09 1.49
C THR A 48 5.73 -9.30 2.72
N TRP A 49 4.53 -9.56 3.24
CA TRP A 49 4.01 -8.87 4.42
C TRP A 49 4.56 -9.49 5.71
N GLY A 50 5.05 -8.65 6.62
CA GLY A 50 5.32 -9.06 8.00
C GLY A 50 4.03 -9.24 8.81
N ALA A 51 4.16 -9.83 10.00
CA ALA A 51 3.05 -9.97 10.94
C ALA A 51 2.54 -8.60 11.40
N SER A 52 1.23 -8.47 11.58
CA SER A 52 0.61 -7.23 12.02
C SER A 52 0.95 -6.91 13.48
N ALA A 53 1.26 -5.64 13.74
CA ALA A 53 1.40 -5.08 15.08
C ALA A 53 0.45 -3.89 15.26
N MET A 54 0.11 -3.54 16.50
CA MET A 54 -0.64 -2.30 16.73
C MET A 54 0.26 -1.10 16.46
N GLY A 55 -0.26 -0.17 15.66
CA GLY A 55 0.41 1.05 15.28
C GLY A 55 0.54 2.03 16.45
N SER A 56 1.45 2.98 16.28
CA SER A 56 1.69 4.08 17.20
C SER A 56 1.64 5.41 16.45
N GLY A 57 1.62 6.55 17.18
CA GLY A 57 1.50 7.87 16.56
C GLY A 57 0.22 8.02 15.76
N GLY A 58 0.32 8.44 14.50
CA GLY A 58 -0.83 8.59 13.58
C GLY A 58 -1.56 7.28 13.22
N ASP A 59 -0.97 6.13 13.56
CA ASP A 59 -1.57 4.80 13.37
C ASP A 59 -2.07 4.18 14.69
N THR A 60 -2.11 4.93 15.79
CA THR A 60 -2.64 4.45 17.08
C THR A 60 -4.06 3.91 16.90
N GLY A 61 -4.35 2.72 17.46
CA GLY A 61 -5.64 2.04 17.33
C GLY A 61 -5.77 1.17 16.07
N LYS A 62 -4.78 1.17 15.16
CA LYS A 62 -4.80 0.39 13.91
C LYS A 62 -3.80 -0.76 13.97
N ALA A 63 -4.17 -1.91 13.44
CA ALA A 63 -3.21 -2.96 13.11
C ALA A 63 -2.48 -2.58 11.81
N VAL A 64 -1.15 -2.70 11.81
CA VAL A 64 -0.27 -2.34 10.71
C VAL A 64 0.61 -3.52 10.34
N ALA A 65 0.60 -3.90 9.06
CA ALA A 65 1.53 -4.85 8.46
C ALA A 65 2.39 -4.09 7.45
N ALA A 66 3.71 -4.14 7.65
CA ALA A 66 4.68 -3.60 6.70
C ALA A 66 5.09 -4.70 5.71
N GLY A 67 5.13 -4.36 4.43
CA GLY A 67 5.67 -5.23 3.40
C GLY A 67 7.17 -5.04 3.21
N SER A 68 7.82 -5.99 2.52
CA SER A 68 9.16 -5.81 1.99
C SER A 68 9.21 -4.68 0.94
N ALA A 69 10.30 -3.93 0.93
CA ALA A 69 10.54 -2.89 -0.08
C ALA A 69 10.67 -3.50 -1.48
N GLY A 70 10.27 -2.73 -2.49
CA GLY A 70 10.55 -3.04 -3.89
C GLY A 70 10.61 -1.79 -4.75
N ALA A 71 11.41 -1.87 -5.81
CA ALA A 71 11.63 -0.75 -6.71
C ALA A 71 10.47 -0.59 -7.70
N LEU A 72 10.00 0.65 -7.85
CA LEU A 72 9.11 1.09 -8.90
C LEU A 72 9.65 2.35 -9.55
N VAL A 73 9.34 2.56 -10.83
CA VAL A 73 9.75 3.78 -11.53
C VAL A 73 8.59 4.75 -11.55
N VAL A 74 8.78 5.97 -11.04
CA VAL A 74 7.82 7.06 -11.21
C VAL A 74 8.25 7.87 -12.45
N PRO A 75 7.42 7.96 -13.50
CA PRO A 75 7.74 8.74 -14.71
C PRO A 75 7.87 10.23 -14.41
N ALA A 76 8.62 10.97 -15.25
CA ALA A 76 8.73 12.42 -15.14
C ALA A 76 7.36 13.13 -15.03
N SER A 77 7.35 14.29 -14.36
CA SER A 77 6.16 15.11 -14.13
C SER A 77 4.98 14.36 -13.50
N THR A 78 5.27 13.31 -12.70
CA THR A 78 4.25 12.48 -12.07
C THR A 78 4.41 12.53 -10.55
N THR A 79 3.27 12.64 -9.87
CA THR A 79 3.16 12.48 -8.42
C THR A 79 2.48 11.16 -8.10
N ALA A 80 3.15 10.26 -7.40
CA ALA A 80 2.54 9.09 -6.79
C ALA A 80 2.07 9.43 -5.38
N THR A 81 0.80 9.16 -5.08
CA THR A 81 0.17 9.49 -3.79
C THR A 81 -0.39 8.27 -3.08
N HIS A 82 -0.69 7.21 -3.82
CA HIS A 82 -1.30 5.99 -3.29
C HIS A 82 -0.59 4.75 -3.82
N GLN A 83 -0.76 3.66 -3.07
CA GLN A 83 -0.42 2.32 -3.49
C GLN A 83 -1.69 1.49 -3.71
N GLY A 84 -1.64 0.58 -4.67
CA GLY A 84 -2.68 -0.42 -4.93
C GLY A 84 -2.22 -1.81 -4.53
N ARG A 85 -3.13 -2.65 -4.04
CA ARG A 85 -2.86 -4.04 -3.68
C ARG A 85 -3.73 -4.99 -4.49
N TRP A 86 -3.11 -6.04 -5.03
CA TRP A 86 -3.77 -6.98 -5.94
C TRP A 86 -3.50 -8.44 -5.58
N ASN A 87 -4.44 -9.30 -5.97
CA ASN A 87 -4.23 -10.74 -6.09
C ASN A 87 -4.33 -11.11 -7.57
N GLY A 88 -3.19 -11.33 -8.23
CA GLY A 88 -3.14 -11.46 -9.68
C GLY A 88 -3.67 -10.19 -10.37
N SER A 89 -4.78 -10.33 -11.10
CA SER A 89 -5.50 -9.23 -11.76
C SER A 89 -6.61 -8.61 -10.90
N THR A 90 -6.97 -9.22 -9.77
CA THR A 90 -8.05 -8.74 -8.90
C THR A 90 -7.55 -7.64 -7.98
N PHE A 91 -8.14 -6.45 -8.08
CA PHE A 91 -7.87 -5.35 -7.16
C PHE A 91 -8.51 -5.60 -5.80
N LEU A 92 -7.76 -5.41 -4.72
CA LEU A 92 -8.23 -5.65 -3.35
C LEU A 92 -8.35 -4.37 -2.50
N GLY A 93 -7.95 -3.22 -3.04
CA GLY A 93 -7.97 -1.94 -2.33
C GLY A 93 -6.66 -1.16 -2.45
N GLY A 94 -6.77 0.15 -2.20
CA GLY A 94 -5.65 1.09 -2.17
C GLY A 94 -5.45 1.69 -0.78
N ALA A 95 -4.29 2.30 -0.58
CA ALA A 95 -3.99 3.09 0.60
C ALA A 95 -3.09 4.27 0.22
N PRO A 96 -3.17 5.40 0.93
CA PRO A 96 -2.22 6.50 0.74
C PRO A 96 -0.80 6.03 1.08
N LEU A 97 0.19 6.57 0.38
CA LEU A 97 1.58 6.48 0.79
C LEU A 97 1.81 7.32 2.05
N ASP A 98 2.78 6.95 2.88
CA ASP A 98 3.14 7.78 4.05
C ASP A 98 3.68 9.15 3.61
N ALA A 99 4.31 9.21 2.43
CA ALA A 99 4.72 10.45 1.77
C ALA A 99 4.50 10.32 0.25
N SER A 100 4.00 11.39 -0.37
CA SER A 100 3.89 11.45 -1.83
C SER A 100 5.26 11.53 -2.49
N ILE A 101 5.40 10.90 -3.64
CA ILE A 101 6.62 10.90 -4.44
C ILE A 101 6.37 11.74 -5.69
N THR A 102 6.98 12.92 -5.78
CA THR A 102 6.87 13.80 -6.95
C THR A 102 8.17 13.77 -7.74
N THR A 103 8.06 13.55 -9.05
CA THR A 103 9.19 13.63 -9.97
C THR A 103 9.00 14.79 -10.92
N ASN A 104 10.10 15.48 -11.25
CA ASN A 104 10.09 16.64 -12.13
C ASN A 104 10.55 16.23 -13.53
N SER A 105 11.82 16.40 -13.87
CA SER A 105 12.27 16.28 -15.27
C SER A 105 12.58 14.86 -15.74
N ASN A 106 12.94 13.95 -14.84
CA ASN A 106 13.39 12.60 -15.20
C ASN A 106 12.60 11.52 -14.45
N PRO A 107 12.40 10.34 -15.04
CA PRO A 107 11.91 9.18 -14.31
C PRO A 107 12.85 8.84 -13.15
N VAL A 108 12.27 8.48 -12.01
CA VAL A 108 13.04 8.12 -10.80
C VAL A 108 12.64 6.74 -10.34
N SER A 109 13.63 5.87 -10.09
CA SER A 109 13.41 4.62 -9.38
C SER A 109 13.31 4.89 -7.89
N VAL A 110 12.25 4.40 -7.26
CA VAL A 110 11.96 4.57 -5.84
C VAL A 110 11.70 3.23 -5.19
N ASP A 111 12.31 3.01 -4.02
CA ASP A 111 12.01 1.86 -3.18
C ASP A 111 10.75 2.17 -2.36
N VAL A 112 9.68 1.42 -2.63
CA VAL A 112 8.41 1.57 -1.94
C VAL A 112 8.29 0.46 -0.91
N THR A 113 8.13 0.85 0.37
CA THR A 113 7.81 -0.07 1.46
C THR A 113 6.31 0.06 1.79
N PRO A 114 5.47 -0.88 1.33
CA PRO A 114 4.04 -0.71 1.44
C PRO A 114 3.55 -0.99 2.86
N LYS A 115 2.55 -0.25 3.33
CA LYS A 115 1.88 -0.50 4.62
C LYS A 115 0.40 -0.81 4.44
N LEU A 116 -0.03 -1.92 5.04
CA LEU A 116 -1.44 -2.28 5.14
C LEU A 116 -1.94 -1.98 6.55
N LYS A 117 -3.00 -1.18 6.65
CA LYS A 117 -3.57 -0.74 7.92
C LYS A 117 -5.03 -1.21 8.06
N TYR A 118 -5.44 -1.55 9.28
CA TYR A 118 -6.82 -1.93 9.61
C TYR A 118 -7.24 -1.43 11.00
N GLY A 119 -8.50 -1.05 11.14
CA GLY A 119 -9.07 -0.60 12.41
C GLY A 119 -9.24 0.91 12.50
N ASN A 120 -9.92 1.33 13.58
CA ASN A 120 -10.14 2.71 13.99
C ASN A 120 -9.71 2.89 15.45
#